data_AF-A0A5N6T2Y9-F1
#
_entry.id   AF-A0A5N6T2Y9-F1
#
_cell.length_a   1.000
_cell.length_b   1.000
_cell.length_c   1.000
_cell.angle_alpha   90.00
_cell.angle_beta   90.00
_cell.angle_gamma   90.00
#
_symmetry.space_group_name_H-M   'P 1'
#
loop_
_entity.id
_entity.type
_entity.pdbx_description
1 polymer ?
#
loop_
_entity_poly.entity_id
_entity_poly.type
_entity_poly.pdbx_seq_one_letter_code
_entity_poly.pdbx_strand_id
1 'polypeptide(L)'
;MSGNMVISESGMCRSFDESADGYGRGEAINAIYIKRLDDAIRANDDPIHGIIRGTASNSDGWKPVFTAPDLLSQESLIRAAYRIANISDISKTAYFECHGTGTAVGDSVELSAIARVTKGGSVSIGSVSFPSYPD
;
A
#
# COMPACT_ATOMS: atom_id res chain seq x y z
N MET A 1 13.25 22.39 -11.96
CA MET A 1 12.68 22.05 -10.64
C MET A 1 11.18 21.88 -10.84
N SER A 2 10.62 20.69 -10.60
CA SER A 2 9.20 20.46 -10.84
C SER A 2 8.37 21.24 -9.81
N GLY A 3 7.54 22.18 -10.25
CA GLY A 3 6.79 23.10 -9.38
C GLY A 3 5.72 22.47 -8.50
N ASN A 4 5.65 21.14 -8.41
CA ASN A 4 4.57 20.40 -7.75
C ASN A 4 5.03 19.47 -6.60
N MET A 5 6.30 19.47 -6.20
CA MET A 5 6.82 18.70 -5.03
C MET A 5 6.43 17.20 -5.01
N VAL A 6 6.25 16.58 -6.18
CA VAL A 6 5.88 15.15 -6.25
C VAL A 6 7.10 14.27 -6.55
N ILE A 7 8.09 14.77 -7.29
CA ILE A 7 9.30 14.04 -7.64
C ILE A 7 10.43 14.42 -6.68
N SER A 8 11.05 13.40 -6.07
CA SER A 8 12.22 13.56 -5.20
C SER A 8 13.42 14.10 -5.99
N GLU A 9 14.20 15.02 -5.39
CA GLU A 9 15.42 15.52 -6.03
C GLU A 9 16.49 14.43 -6.19
N SER A 10 16.56 13.50 -5.22
CA SER A 10 17.46 12.36 -5.28
C SER A 10 16.91 11.20 -6.10
N GLY A 11 15.67 11.32 -6.61
CA GLY A 11 14.99 10.24 -7.33
C GLY A 11 14.70 9.00 -6.48
N MET A 12 14.62 9.13 -5.15
CA MET A 12 14.35 8.02 -4.23
C MET A 12 13.01 8.19 -3.51
N CYS A 13 12.30 7.10 -3.28
CA CYS A 13 11.17 7.09 -2.34
C CYS A 13 11.71 6.88 -0.92
N ARG A 14 11.75 7.95 -0.12
CA ARG A 14 12.14 7.90 1.30
C ARG A 14 10.91 7.74 2.18
N SER A 15 10.23 6.60 2.00
CA SER A 15 8.93 6.33 2.60
C SER A 15 9.01 6.31 4.12
N PHE A 16 8.13 7.07 4.76
CA PHE A 16 8.04 7.21 6.23
C PHE A 16 9.27 7.84 6.90
N ASP A 17 10.22 8.38 6.12
CA ASP A 17 11.42 9.04 6.62
C ASP A 17 11.17 10.54 6.85
N GLU A 18 11.86 11.14 7.82
CA GLU A 18 11.76 12.58 8.09
C GLU A 18 12.22 13.45 6.91
N SER A 19 13.09 12.92 6.05
CA SER A 19 13.64 13.59 4.87
C SER A 19 12.82 13.37 3.59
N ALA A 20 11.62 12.79 3.69
CA ALA A 20 10.70 12.56 2.57
C ALA A 20 10.41 13.85 1.77
N ASP A 21 10.76 13.85 0.47
CA ASP A 21 10.63 15.02 -0.43
C ASP A 21 9.89 14.73 -1.75
N GLY A 22 9.36 13.52 -1.92
CA GLY A 22 8.76 13.06 -3.17
C GLY A 22 9.08 11.60 -3.48
N TYR A 23 8.63 11.15 -4.66
CA TYR A 23 8.87 9.78 -5.14
C TYR A 23 9.95 9.73 -6.23
N GLY A 24 10.61 8.58 -6.33
CA GLY A 24 11.51 8.19 -7.40
C GLY A 24 10.79 7.43 -8.51
N ARG A 25 11.11 7.72 -9.78
CA ARG A 25 10.55 6.96 -10.91
C ARG A 25 11.27 5.64 -11.08
N GLY A 26 10.51 4.56 -11.27
CA GLY A 26 11.04 3.24 -11.59
C GLY A 26 10.23 2.55 -12.68
N GLU A 27 10.81 1.52 -13.28
CA GLU A 27 10.18 0.69 -14.32
C GLU A 27 10.35 -0.79 -13.95
N ALA A 28 9.32 -1.60 -14.21
CA ALA A 28 9.34 -3.05 -14.02
C ALA A 28 8.23 -3.72 -14.84
N ILE A 29 8.38 -5.01 -15.12
CA ILE A 29 7.32 -5.86 -15.67
C ILE A 29 7.16 -7.07 -14.75
N ASN A 30 5.93 -7.30 -14.28
CA ASN A 30 5.59 -8.42 -13.40
C ASN A 30 4.30 -9.08 -13.88
N ALA A 31 4.22 -10.39 -13.73
CA ALA A 31 3.00 -11.15 -14.00
C ALA A 31 2.78 -12.15 -12.87
N ILE A 32 1.50 -12.39 -12.54
CA ILE A 32 1.08 -13.42 -11.61
C ILE A 32 0.04 -14.30 -12.27
N TYR A 33 0.10 -15.60 -11.99
CA TYR A 33 -0.89 -16.57 -12.43
C TYR A 33 -1.84 -16.88 -11.28
N ILE A 34 -3.15 -16.76 -11.51
CA ILE A 34 -4.17 -16.91 -10.48
C ILE A 34 -5.12 -18.03 -10.87
N LYS A 35 -5.31 -18.98 -9.95
CA LYS A 35 -6.33 -20.05 -10.02
C LYS A 35 -7.34 -19.86 -8.88
N ARG A 36 -8.52 -20.47 -9.01
CA ARG A 36 -9.36 -20.71 -7.82
C ARG A 36 -8.59 -21.64 -6.88
N LEU A 37 -8.64 -21.37 -5.57
CA LEU A 37 -7.88 -22.14 -4.57
C LEU A 37 -8.17 -23.64 -4.64
N ASP A 38 -9.44 -24.02 -4.72
CA ASP A 38 -9.85 -25.44 -4.79
C ASP A 38 -9.32 -26.15 -6.04
N ASP A 39 -9.21 -25.43 -7.16
CA ASP A 39 -8.66 -25.99 -8.39
C ASP A 39 -7.14 -26.16 -8.29
N ALA A 40 -6.44 -25.21 -7.65
CA ALA A 40 -5.00 -25.32 -7.40
C ALA A 40 -4.67 -26.49 -6.46
N ILE A 41 -5.42 -26.64 -5.36
CA ILE A 41 -5.26 -27.75 -4.41
C ILE A 41 -5.56 -29.09 -5.09
N ARG A 42 -6.65 -29.17 -5.88
CA ARG A 42 -7.03 -30.41 -6.57
C ARG A 42 -6.03 -30.83 -7.64
N ALA A 43 -5.50 -29.86 -8.39
CA ALA A 43 -4.54 -30.13 -9.44
C ALA A 43 -3.18 -30.57 -8.87
N ASN A 44 -2.78 -30.05 -7.70
CA ASN A 44 -1.54 -30.39 -7.00
C ASN A 44 -0.30 -30.37 -7.92
N ASP A 45 -0.29 -29.41 -8.85
CA ASP A 45 0.69 -29.25 -9.92
C ASP A 45 1.59 -28.02 -9.69
N ASP A 46 1.03 -26.96 -9.13
CA ASP A 46 1.71 -25.67 -8.93
C ASP A 46 1.92 -25.34 -7.43
N PRO A 47 3.06 -24.75 -7.04
CA PRO A 47 3.24 -24.20 -5.70
C PRO A 47 2.31 -23.01 -5.46
N ILE A 48 1.58 -23.04 -4.34
CA ILE A 48 0.71 -21.93 -3.93
C ILE A 48 1.52 -20.95 -3.09
N HIS A 49 1.91 -19.82 -3.70
CA HIS A 49 2.69 -18.77 -3.01
C HIS A 49 1.85 -17.93 -2.03
N GLY A 50 0.54 -17.83 -2.26
CA GLY A 50 -0.35 -17.03 -1.42
C GLY A 50 -1.81 -17.16 -1.84
N ILE A 51 -2.70 -16.70 -0.98
CA ILE A 51 -4.15 -16.71 -1.22
C ILE A 51 -4.66 -15.27 -1.20
N ILE A 52 -5.25 -14.84 -2.32
CA ILE A 52 -5.97 -13.57 -2.38
C ILE A 52 -7.31 -13.75 -1.66
N ARG A 53 -7.39 -13.24 -0.43
CA ARG A 53 -8.59 -13.38 0.41
C ARG A 53 -9.70 -12.40 0.05
N GLY A 54 -9.35 -11.22 -0.42
CA GLY A 54 -10.28 -10.18 -0.84
C GLY A 54 -9.55 -9.02 -1.50
N THR A 55 -10.23 -8.32 -2.40
CA THR A 55 -9.75 -7.10 -3.05
C THR A 55 -10.85 -6.04 -2.97
N ALA A 56 -10.45 -4.77 -2.93
CA ALA A 56 -11.37 -3.65 -2.94
C ALA A 56 -10.75 -2.48 -3.71
N SER A 57 -11.60 -1.60 -4.24
CA SER A 57 -11.22 -0.34 -4.87
C SER A 57 -12.29 0.70 -4.57
N ASN A 58 -11.89 1.96 -4.37
CA ASN A 58 -12.79 3.09 -4.20
C ASN A 58 -12.15 4.36 -4.78
N SER A 59 -12.80 5.50 -4.55
CA SER A 59 -12.32 6.81 -4.94
C SER A 59 -12.42 7.77 -3.76
N ASP A 60 -11.43 8.62 -3.69
CA ASP A 60 -11.31 9.76 -2.79
C ASP A 60 -12.42 10.83 -2.98
N GLY A 61 -13.15 10.78 -4.10
CA GLY A 61 -14.29 11.65 -4.35
C GLY A 61 -13.92 13.13 -4.50
N TRP A 62 -14.88 14.01 -4.20
CA TRP A 62 -14.67 15.45 -4.30
C TRP A 62 -13.81 15.97 -3.15
N LYS A 63 -12.76 16.73 -3.47
CA LYS A 63 -11.90 17.41 -2.51
C LYS A 63 -11.45 18.80 -2.99
N PRO A 64 -11.14 19.73 -2.08
CA PRO A 64 -10.63 21.06 -2.44
C PRO A 64 -9.29 21.03 -3.18
N VAL A 65 -8.43 20.07 -2.83
CA VAL A 65 -7.17 19.81 -3.52
C VAL A 65 -7.30 18.46 -4.22
N PHE A 66 -7.36 18.49 -5.56
CA PHE A 66 -7.67 17.31 -6.37
C PHE A 66 -6.70 16.13 -6.17
N THR A 67 -5.42 16.42 -5.97
CA THR A 67 -4.35 15.40 -5.82
C THR A 67 -4.05 15.05 -4.37
N ALA A 68 -4.70 15.69 -3.39
CA ALA A 68 -4.45 15.39 -1.99
C ALA A 68 -5.07 14.05 -1.62
N PRO A 69 -4.39 13.18 -0.85
CA PRO A 69 -4.96 11.92 -0.35
C PRO A 69 -6.10 12.17 0.66
N ASP A 70 -7.03 11.22 0.83
CA ASP A 70 -8.06 11.29 1.88
C ASP A 70 -8.00 10.12 2.86
N LEU A 71 -7.92 10.48 4.14
CA LEU A 71 -7.82 9.55 5.25
C LEU A 71 -9.05 8.63 5.37
N LEU A 72 -10.26 9.19 5.23
CA LEU A 72 -11.50 8.43 5.42
C LEU A 72 -11.74 7.45 4.27
N SER A 73 -11.36 7.84 3.06
CA SER A 73 -11.44 7.01 1.86
C SER A 73 -10.49 5.82 1.95
N GLN A 74 -9.25 6.03 2.41
CA GLN A 74 -8.31 4.93 2.66
C GLN A 74 -8.78 4.02 3.81
N GLU A 75 -9.27 4.58 4.92
CA GLU A 75 -9.84 3.80 6.03
C GLU A 75 -11.00 2.91 5.54
N SER A 76 -11.92 3.50 4.77
CA SER A 76 -13.07 2.79 4.20
C SER A 76 -12.62 1.68 3.25
N LEU A 77 -11.62 1.95 2.40
CA LEU A 77 -11.05 0.97 1.48
C LEU A 77 -10.48 -0.24 2.22
N ILE A 78 -9.64 0.00 3.24
CA ILE A 78 -9.04 -1.08 4.02
C ILE A 78 -10.15 -1.89 4.72
N ARG A 79 -11.12 -1.23 5.38
CA ARG A 79 -12.24 -1.94 6.02
C ARG A 79 -13.07 -2.75 5.02
N ALA A 80 -13.26 -2.26 3.80
CA ALA A 80 -13.97 -2.99 2.75
C ALA A 80 -13.20 -4.25 2.32
N ALA A 81 -11.89 -4.15 2.10
CA ALA A 81 -11.03 -5.29 1.75
C ALA A 81 -11.08 -6.40 2.82
N TYR A 82 -10.99 -6.04 4.11
CA TYR A 82 -11.08 -7.00 5.22
C TYR A 82 -12.46 -7.64 5.34
N ARG A 83 -13.52 -6.86 5.08
CA ARG A 83 -14.90 -7.38 5.08
C ARG A 83 -15.10 -8.42 3.97
N ILE A 84 -14.61 -8.15 2.76
CA ILE A 84 -14.64 -9.10 1.63
C ILE A 84 -13.80 -10.33 1.95
N ALA A 85 -12.65 -10.16 2.60
CA ALA A 85 -11.78 -11.25 3.06
C ALA A 85 -12.37 -12.11 4.20
N ASN A 86 -13.50 -11.68 4.77
CA ASN A 86 -14.11 -12.25 5.97
C ASN A 86 -13.12 -12.33 7.15
N ILE A 87 -12.34 -11.27 7.35
CA ILE A 87 -11.39 -11.11 8.46
C ILE A 87 -11.95 -10.03 9.38
N SER A 88 -12.44 -10.42 10.56
CA SER A 88 -13.10 -9.52 11.51
C SER A 88 -12.13 -8.70 12.35
N ASP A 89 -10.94 -9.24 12.62
CA ASP A 89 -9.93 -8.64 13.48
C ASP A 89 -8.73 -8.16 12.67
N ILE A 90 -8.79 -6.89 12.25
CA ILE A 90 -7.73 -6.20 11.50
C ILE A 90 -6.45 -6.06 12.33
N SER A 91 -6.53 -6.08 13.67
CA SER A 91 -5.36 -5.92 14.53
C SER A 91 -4.39 -7.10 14.47
N LYS A 92 -4.83 -8.25 13.93
CA LYS A 92 -3.98 -9.45 13.73
C LYS A 92 -3.17 -9.43 12.45
N THR A 93 -3.27 -8.37 11.67
CA THR A 93 -2.47 -8.20 10.47
C THR A 93 -1.00 -8.09 10.84
N ALA A 94 -0.19 -9.00 10.31
CA ALA A 94 1.24 -9.02 10.60
C ALA A 94 1.98 -7.87 9.90
N TYR A 95 1.55 -7.55 8.67
CA TYR A 95 2.27 -6.62 7.81
C TYR A 95 1.33 -5.87 6.85
N PHE A 96 1.56 -4.56 6.69
CA PHE A 96 1.03 -3.77 5.58
C PHE A 96 2.17 -3.41 4.62
N GLU A 97 2.04 -3.88 3.37
CA GLU A 97 2.80 -3.31 2.26
C GLU A 97 2.10 -2.03 1.82
N CYS A 98 2.67 -0.90 2.19
CA CYS A 98 2.11 0.43 1.97
C CYS A 98 2.39 0.92 0.54
N HIS A 99 1.60 1.91 0.10
CA HIS A 99 1.89 2.68 -1.09
C HIS A 99 3.21 3.44 -0.94
N GLY A 100 3.46 4.05 0.23
CA GLY A 100 4.77 4.53 0.67
C GLY A 100 5.48 5.38 -0.37
N THR A 101 4.89 6.52 -0.76
CA THR A 101 5.42 7.34 -1.85
C THR A 101 6.66 8.16 -1.47
N GLY A 102 6.96 8.31 -0.18
CA GLY A 102 8.00 9.24 0.27
C GLY A 102 7.55 10.70 0.17
N THR A 103 6.24 10.95 0.18
CA THR A 103 5.69 12.32 0.27
C THR A 103 5.25 12.58 1.70
N ALA A 104 5.65 13.72 2.28
CA ALA A 104 5.34 14.03 3.69
C ALA A 104 3.84 13.97 4.03
N VAL A 105 2.98 14.44 3.11
CA VAL A 105 1.52 14.41 3.30
C VAL A 105 0.94 13.02 2.98
N GLY A 106 1.40 12.35 1.92
CA GLY A 106 0.89 11.04 1.53
C GLY A 106 1.13 9.99 2.59
N ASP A 107 2.37 9.87 3.03
CA ASP A 107 2.80 8.86 3.97
C ASP A 107 2.13 9.06 5.35
N SER A 108 2.00 10.31 5.82
CA SER A 108 1.32 10.60 7.09
C SER A 108 -0.18 10.27 7.06
N VAL A 109 -0.87 10.52 5.94
CA VAL A 109 -2.28 10.14 5.76
C VAL A 109 -2.45 8.62 5.71
N GLU A 110 -1.56 7.92 4.99
CA GLU A 110 -1.56 6.46 4.89
C GLU A 110 -1.38 5.78 6.26
N LEU A 111 -0.37 6.19 7.02
CA LEU A 111 -0.12 5.63 8.36
C LEU A 111 -1.26 5.94 9.34
N SER A 112 -1.88 7.12 9.21
CA SER A 112 -3.06 7.48 10.01
C SER A 112 -4.26 6.58 9.68
N ALA A 113 -4.45 6.20 8.41
CA ALA A 113 -5.53 5.29 8.00
C ALA A 113 -5.31 3.89 8.59
N ILE A 114 -4.08 3.37 8.49
CA ILE A 114 -3.68 2.07 9.06
C ILE A 114 -3.90 2.07 10.58
N ALA A 115 -3.42 3.10 11.29
CA ALA A 115 -3.59 3.20 12.74
C ALA A 115 -5.07 3.18 13.19
N ARG A 116 -5.96 3.82 12.42
CA ARG A 116 -7.41 3.82 12.69
C ARG A 116 -8.09 2.47 12.49
N VAL A 117 -7.64 1.67 11.52
CA VAL A 117 -8.22 0.35 11.28
C VAL A 117 -7.68 -0.71 12.23
N THR A 118 -6.41 -0.60 12.66
CA THR A 118 -5.78 -1.53 13.61
C THR A 118 -6.07 -1.19 15.07
N LYS A 119 -6.70 -0.04 15.36
CA LYS A 119 -7.10 0.41 16.71
C LYS A 119 -5.93 0.44 17.71
N GLY A 120 -4.72 0.78 17.25
CA GLY A 120 -3.53 0.84 18.09
C GLY A 120 -2.88 -0.52 18.39
N GLY A 121 -3.27 -1.59 17.70
CA GLY A 121 -2.48 -2.82 17.66
C GLY A 121 -1.13 -2.59 16.98
N SER A 122 -0.08 -3.28 17.43
CA SER A 122 1.23 -3.26 16.78
C SER A 122 1.16 -4.00 15.45
N VAL A 123 1.46 -3.32 14.35
CA VAL A 123 1.58 -3.91 13.02
C VAL A 123 2.88 -3.47 12.38
N SER A 124 3.54 -4.37 11.66
CA SER A 124 4.69 -4.00 10.84
C SER A 124 4.21 -3.32 9.57
N ILE A 125 4.90 -2.25 9.18
CA ILE A 125 4.67 -1.55 7.91
C ILE A 125 5.97 -1.56 7.11
N GLY A 126 5.83 -1.46 5.79
CA GLY A 126 6.97 -1.23 4.91
C GLY A 126 6.50 -0.89 3.50
N SER A 127 7.46 -0.65 2.64
CA SER A 127 7.25 -0.37 1.23
C SER A 127 8.46 -0.86 0.45
N VAL A 128 8.25 -1.39 -0.76
CA VAL A 128 9.35 -1.68 -1.68
C VAL A 128 10.12 -0.40 -1.95
N SER A 129 11.36 -0.35 -1.47
CA SER A 129 12.35 0.66 -1.85
C SER A 129 13.53 -0.07 -2.48
N PHE A 130 13.97 0.42 -3.64
CA PHE A 130 15.15 -0.10 -4.29
C PHE A 130 16.37 0.55 -3.63
N PRO A 131 17.37 -0.22 -3.16
CA PRO A 131 18.62 0.37 -2.74
C PRO A 131 19.20 1.15 -3.93
N SER A 132 19.60 2.40 -3.68
CA SER A 132 20.39 3.16 -4.64
C SER A 132 21.59 2.31 -5.04
N TYR A 133 21.79 2.08 -6.33
CA TYR A 133 23.09 1.61 -6.81
C TYR A 133 24.13 2.62 -6.29
N PRO A 134 25.20 2.19 -5.60
CA PRO A 134 26.32 3.08 -5.37
C PRO A 134 26.90 3.42 -6.75
N ASP A 135 26.95 4.72 -7.06
CA ASP A 135 27.77 5.24 -8.17
C ASP A 135 29.26 4.88 -7.96
#